data_AF-A0A3N5PLC8-F1
#
_entry.id   AF-A0A3N5PLC8-F1
#
_cell.length_a   1.000
_cell.length_b   1.000
_cell.length_c   1.000
_cell.angle_alpha   90.00
_cell.angle_beta   90.00
_cell.angle_gamma   90.00
#
_symmetry.space_group_name_H-M   'P 1'
#
loop_
_entity.id
_entity.type
_entity.pdbx_description
1 polymer ?
#
loop_
_entity_poly.entity_id
_entity_poly.type
_entity_poly.pdbx_seq_one_letter_code
_entity_poly.pdbx_strand_id
1 'polypeptide(L)'
;TGTTFVDNALLKARHAARATGLPAIADDSGLVVGALDGAPGVRSARFAGEPGNDAANVAKLLELLADSSLDRSARFHCALVAVERPDDPGPLIATGWWTGEIAREPRGSGGFGYDPVFFDPTLGCTAAQLDAAQKNQVSHRGAALRRLVELLKNR
;
A
#
# COMPACT_ATOMS: atom_id res chain seq x y z
N THR A 1 14.76 10.45 0.66
CA THR A 1 13.62 9.49 0.62
C THR A 1 13.34 9.04 2.04
N GLY A 2 12.09 8.77 2.39
CA GLY A 2 11.69 8.35 3.73
C GLY A 2 11.95 6.86 3.97
N THR A 3 12.05 6.49 5.25
CA THR A 3 12.19 5.09 5.69
C THR A 3 10.84 4.44 6.01
N THR A 4 9.79 5.24 6.19
CA THR A 4 8.41 4.79 6.41
C THR A 4 7.46 5.27 5.33
N PHE A 5 6.29 4.63 5.23
CA PHE A 5 5.21 5.07 4.33
C PHE A 5 4.75 6.50 4.66
N VAL A 6 4.64 6.83 5.95
CA VAL A 6 4.24 8.17 6.40
C VAL A 6 5.26 9.23 5.96
N ASP A 7 6.56 8.95 6.10
CA ASP A 7 7.61 9.88 5.67
C ASP A 7 7.55 10.15 4.17
N ASN A 8 7.38 9.11 3.36
CA ASN A 8 7.28 9.25 1.91
C ASN A 8 6.01 10.00 1.50
N ALA A 9 4.87 9.71 2.14
CA ALA A 9 3.61 10.42 1.90
C ALA A 9 3.75 11.91 2.26
N LEU A 10 4.33 12.23 3.40
CA LEU A 10 4.58 13.61 3.83
C LEU A 10 5.55 14.34 2.88
N LEU A 11 6.63 13.69 2.46
CA LEU A 11 7.57 14.26 1.49
C LEU A 11 6.87 14.61 0.17
N LYS A 12 6.01 13.72 -0.34
CA LYS A 12 5.22 13.93 -1.55
C LYS A 12 4.22 15.07 -1.39
N ALA A 13 3.45 15.08 -0.30
CA ALA A 13 2.45 16.12 -0.03
C ALA A 13 3.12 17.51 0.08
N ARG A 14 4.21 17.62 0.84
CA ARG A 14 4.96 18.88 0.98
C ARG A 14 5.60 19.34 -0.32
N HIS A 15 6.11 18.40 -1.13
CA HIS A 15 6.65 18.73 -2.45
C HIS A 15 5.57 19.30 -3.37
N ALA A 16 4.42 18.63 -3.47
CA ALA A 16 3.29 19.11 -4.25
C ALA A 16 2.81 20.49 -3.78
N ALA A 17 2.62 20.68 -2.48
CA ALA A 17 2.21 21.98 -1.92
C ALA A 17 3.20 23.11 -2.22
N ARG A 18 4.52 22.83 -2.22
CA ARG A 18 5.54 23.82 -2.60
C ARG A 18 5.46 24.20 -4.07
N ALA A 19 5.27 23.21 -4.93
CA ALA A 19 5.26 23.41 -6.36
C ALA A 19 4.00 24.16 -6.84
N THR A 20 2.88 23.98 -6.15
CA THR A 20 1.57 24.52 -6.57
C THR A 20 1.12 25.74 -5.77
N GLY A 21 1.62 25.93 -4.55
CA GLY A 21 1.10 26.92 -3.62
C GLY A 21 -0.28 26.55 -3.03
N LEU A 22 -0.74 25.31 -3.22
CA LEU A 22 -2.05 24.82 -2.76
C LEU A 22 -1.91 23.78 -1.64
N PRO A 23 -2.95 23.55 -0.82
CA PRO A 23 -3.05 22.35 0.01
C PRO A 23 -2.86 21.09 -0.83
N ALA A 24 -2.25 20.06 -0.25
CA ALA A 24 -1.92 18.84 -0.96
C ALA A 24 -2.22 17.58 -0.14
N ILE A 25 -2.66 16.54 -0.83
CA ILE A 25 -2.81 15.19 -0.29
C ILE A 25 -1.87 14.27 -1.07
N ALA A 26 -1.17 13.38 -0.39
CA ALA A 26 -0.40 12.32 -1.03
C ALA A 26 -0.54 11.00 -0.28
N ASP A 27 -0.45 9.89 -1.01
CA ASP A 27 -0.37 8.54 -0.45
C ASP A 27 1.03 7.95 -0.58
N ASP A 28 1.42 7.07 0.33
CA ASP A 28 2.46 6.06 0.10
C ASP A 28 1.95 4.71 0.59
N SER A 29 2.10 3.70 -0.26
CA SER A 29 1.48 2.39 -0.05
C SER A 29 2.45 1.25 -0.37
N GLY A 30 2.25 0.11 0.26
CA GLY A 30 3.07 -1.07 -0.01
C GLY A 30 2.62 -2.33 0.71
N LEU A 31 3.28 -3.43 0.37
CA LEU A 31 3.08 -4.75 0.96
C LEU A 31 4.13 -4.99 2.05
N VAL A 32 3.68 -5.53 3.19
CA VAL A 32 4.52 -5.91 4.34
C VAL A 32 4.31 -7.40 4.57
N VAL A 33 5.36 -8.20 4.47
CA VAL A 33 5.30 -9.67 4.63
C VAL A 33 6.03 -10.08 5.91
N GLY A 34 5.36 -10.87 6.75
CA GLY A 34 5.87 -11.27 8.07
C GLY A 34 7.21 -12.01 7.98
N ALA A 35 7.28 -13.07 7.18
CA ALA A 35 8.49 -13.88 7.00
C ALA A 35 9.67 -13.15 6.34
N LEU A 36 9.47 -11.93 5.82
CA LEU A 36 10.51 -11.13 5.17
C LEU A 36 10.85 -9.86 5.98
N ASP A 37 10.62 -9.87 7.29
CA ASP A 37 10.85 -8.75 8.20
C ASP A 37 10.21 -7.43 7.71
N GLY A 38 9.02 -7.57 7.11
CA GLY A 38 8.23 -6.46 6.58
C GLY A 38 8.62 -6.00 5.17
N ALA A 39 9.57 -6.66 4.50
CA ALA A 39 9.80 -6.46 3.07
C ALA A 39 8.58 -6.95 2.24
N PRO A 40 8.32 -6.36 1.05
CA PRO A 40 9.11 -5.32 0.38
C PRO A 40 8.96 -3.91 0.98
N GLY A 41 7.94 -3.65 1.80
CA GLY A 41 7.75 -2.40 2.54
C GLY A 41 7.73 -1.17 1.63
N VAL A 42 8.44 -0.10 2.02
CA VAL A 42 8.59 1.13 1.22
C VAL A 42 9.28 0.93 -0.13
N ARG A 43 9.85 -0.26 -0.39
CA ARG A 43 10.45 -0.63 -1.68
C ARG A 43 9.49 -1.44 -2.55
N SER A 44 8.22 -1.57 -2.19
CA SER A 44 7.19 -2.35 -2.91
C SER A 44 7.19 -2.13 -4.43
N ALA A 45 7.27 -0.88 -4.90
CA ALA A 45 7.25 -0.58 -6.34
C ALA A 45 8.53 -1.00 -7.09
N ARG A 46 9.64 -1.21 -6.37
CA ARG A 46 11.00 -1.43 -6.90
C ARG A 46 11.66 -2.66 -6.29
N PHE A 47 10.86 -3.64 -5.88
CA PHE A 47 11.34 -4.77 -5.11
C PHE A 47 12.30 -5.65 -5.93
N ALA A 48 12.03 -5.79 -7.22
CA ALA A 48 12.85 -6.51 -8.19
C ALA A 48 13.82 -5.61 -8.99
N GLY A 49 14.06 -4.35 -8.57
CA GLY A 49 14.95 -3.42 -9.27
C GLY A 49 14.19 -2.18 -9.75
N GLU A 50 14.13 -1.94 -11.06
CA GLU A 50 13.47 -0.75 -11.60
C GLU A 50 11.94 -0.76 -11.33
N PRO A 51 11.34 0.42 -11.12
CA PRO A 51 9.90 0.52 -10.90
C PRO A 51 9.10 0.17 -12.16
N GLY A 52 7.85 -0.28 -11.96
CA GLY A 52 6.90 -0.50 -13.06
C GLY A 52 6.86 -1.92 -13.62
N ASN A 53 7.61 -2.87 -13.04
CA ASN A 53 7.53 -4.29 -13.40
C ASN A 53 6.88 -5.12 -12.29
N ASP A 54 5.55 -5.07 -12.21
CA ASP A 54 4.77 -5.80 -11.20
C ASP A 54 4.99 -7.31 -11.27
N ALA A 55 5.12 -7.87 -12.47
CA ALA A 55 5.37 -9.29 -12.67
C ALA A 55 6.71 -9.73 -12.06
N ALA A 56 7.78 -8.94 -12.25
CA ALA A 56 9.09 -9.23 -11.65
C ALA A 56 9.05 -9.10 -10.11
N ASN A 57 8.34 -8.10 -9.59
CA ASN A 57 8.13 -7.92 -8.16
C ASN A 57 7.41 -9.13 -7.53
N VAL A 58 6.34 -9.60 -8.17
CA VAL A 58 5.60 -10.80 -7.74
C VAL A 58 6.47 -12.06 -7.85
N ALA A 59 7.19 -12.26 -8.95
CA ALA A 59 8.07 -13.42 -9.12
C ALA A 59 9.13 -13.50 -8.01
N LYS A 60 9.82 -12.38 -7.74
CA LYS A 60 10.80 -12.29 -6.65
C LYS A 60 10.18 -12.58 -5.28
N LEU A 61 8.96 -12.08 -5.02
CA LEU A 61 8.26 -12.35 -3.78
C LEU A 61 7.96 -13.85 -3.61
N LEU A 62 7.46 -14.50 -4.66
CA LEU A 62 7.15 -15.92 -4.63
C LEU A 62 8.41 -16.79 -4.47
N GLU A 63 9.51 -16.41 -5.12
CA GLU A 63 10.82 -17.06 -4.98
C GLU A 63 11.32 -17.01 -3.53
N LEU A 64 11.28 -15.84 -2.90
CA LEU A 64 11.69 -15.67 -1.50
C LEU A 64 10.79 -16.42 -0.51
N LEU A 65 9.57 -16.74 -0.92
CA LEU A 65 8.61 -17.52 -0.14
C LEU A 65 8.45 -18.96 -0.68
N ALA A 66 9.43 -19.49 -1.40
CA ALA A 66 9.31 -20.82 -2.01
C ALA A 66 9.22 -21.94 -0.94
N ASP A 67 9.90 -21.77 0.19
CA ASP A 67 9.84 -22.71 1.32
C ASP A 67 8.43 -22.77 1.90
N SER A 68 7.89 -23.99 1.97
CA SER A 68 6.52 -24.25 2.43
C SER A 68 6.32 -24.06 3.94
N SER A 69 7.40 -24.01 4.72
CA SER A 69 7.40 -23.79 6.17
C SER A 69 7.31 -22.31 6.56
N LEU A 70 7.51 -21.39 5.62
CA LEU A 70 7.47 -19.96 5.89
C LEU A 70 6.04 -19.46 6.13
N ASP A 71 5.92 -18.56 7.10
CA ASP A 71 4.70 -17.78 7.32
C ASP A 71 4.44 -16.86 6.12
N ARG A 72 3.25 -17.00 5.51
CA ARG A 72 2.84 -16.21 4.35
C ARG A 72 1.97 -15.02 4.75
N SER A 73 1.81 -14.74 6.05
CA SER A 73 1.07 -13.57 6.52
C SER A 73 1.60 -12.29 5.89
N ALA A 74 0.67 -11.49 5.36
CA ALA A 74 1.01 -10.26 4.67
C ALA A 74 -0.06 -9.21 4.88
N ARG A 75 0.36 -7.94 4.78
CA ARG A 75 -0.55 -6.81 4.94
C ARG A 75 -0.23 -5.76 3.92
N PHE A 76 -1.23 -5.28 3.20
CA PHE A 76 -1.10 -4.01 2.53
C PHE A 76 -1.28 -2.86 3.52
N HIS A 77 -0.48 -1.82 3.34
CA HIS A 77 -0.56 -0.57 4.09
C HIS A 77 -0.72 0.62 3.14
N CYS A 78 -1.55 1.58 3.54
CA CYS A 78 -1.64 2.90 2.91
C CYS A 78 -1.46 3.95 4.01
N ALA A 79 -0.51 4.89 3.81
CA ALA A 79 -0.46 6.14 4.55
C ALA A 79 -0.91 7.27 3.63
N LEU A 80 -1.95 8.01 4.03
CA LEU A 80 -2.39 9.25 3.42
C LEU A 80 -2.00 10.43 4.31
N VAL A 81 -1.40 11.44 3.71
CA VAL A 81 -1.01 12.67 4.40
C VAL A 81 -1.60 13.87 3.69
N ALA A 82 -2.28 14.74 4.43
CA ALA A 82 -2.79 16.02 3.96
C ALA A 82 -2.08 17.18 4.66
N VAL A 83 -1.62 18.15 3.89
CA VAL A 83 -0.98 19.39 4.36
C VAL A 83 -1.74 20.60 3.84
N GLU A 84 -1.89 21.64 4.66
CA GLU A 84 -2.48 22.92 4.21
C GLU A 84 -1.47 23.79 3.45
N ARG A 85 -0.20 23.65 3.81
CA ARG A 85 0.92 24.42 3.27
C ARG A 85 2.21 23.60 3.34
N PRO A 86 3.25 23.96 2.58
CA PRO A 86 4.55 23.28 2.57
C PRO A 86 5.17 22.90 3.91
N ASP A 87 5.00 23.75 4.92
CA ASP A 87 5.62 23.71 6.24
C ASP A 87 4.59 23.44 7.35
N ASP A 88 3.41 22.91 7.01
CA ASP A 88 2.36 22.54 7.98
C ASP A 88 2.96 21.68 9.12
N PRO A 89 2.94 22.18 10.37
CA PRO A 89 3.48 21.46 11.52
C PRO A 89 2.51 20.37 12.03
N GLY A 90 1.23 20.43 11.66
CA GLY A 90 0.19 19.51 12.08
C GLY A 90 -0.54 18.87 10.90
N PRO A 91 0.16 18.12 10.02
CA PRO A 91 -0.47 17.45 8.90
C PRO A 91 -1.50 16.43 9.39
N LEU A 92 -2.59 16.26 8.65
CA LEU A 92 -3.50 15.14 8.89
C LEU A 92 -2.86 13.87 8.34
N ILE A 93 -2.84 12.82 9.17
CA ILE A 93 -2.28 11.51 8.81
C ILE A 93 -3.38 10.47 9.02
N ALA A 94 -3.71 9.75 7.94
CA ALA A 94 -4.64 8.65 7.97
C ALA A 94 -3.97 7.39 7.42
N THR A 95 -4.08 6.28 8.15
CA THR A 95 -3.52 5.00 7.72
C THR A 95 -4.60 3.96 7.55
N GLY A 96 -4.38 3.01 6.64
CA GLY A 96 -5.24 1.86 6.44
C GLY A 96 -4.42 0.60 6.24
N TRP A 97 -4.93 -0.51 6.75
CA TRP A 97 -4.34 -1.83 6.63
C TRP A 97 -5.34 -2.78 6.00
N TRP A 98 -4.83 -3.72 5.20
CA TRP A 98 -5.59 -4.87 4.73
C TRP A 98 -4.76 -6.10 4.97
N THR A 99 -5.23 -6.97 5.86
CA THR A 99 -4.52 -8.19 6.28
C THR A 99 -4.95 -9.37 5.42
N GLY A 100 -3.99 -10.18 5.02
CA GLY A 100 -4.20 -11.38 4.23
C GLY A 100 -2.95 -12.25 4.23
N GLU A 101 -2.80 -13.04 3.18
CA GLU A 101 -1.70 -13.98 3.00
C GLU A 101 -1.18 -13.93 1.57
N ILE A 102 0.08 -14.33 1.36
CA ILE A 102 0.61 -14.50 0.01
C ILE A 102 0.19 -15.85 -0.54
N ALA A 103 -0.52 -15.89 -1.67
CA ALA A 103 -0.83 -17.12 -2.40
C ALA A 103 0.45 -17.77 -2.95
N ARG A 104 0.40 -19.05 -3.30
CA ARG A 104 1.52 -19.76 -3.93
C ARG A 104 1.68 -19.41 -5.41
N GLU A 105 0.58 -19.08 -6.06
CA GLU A 105 0.51 -18.80 -7.48
C GLU A 105 -0.42 -17.59 -7.74
N PRO A 106 -0.13 -16.78 -8.76
CA PRO A 106 -0.99 -15.68 -9.15
C PRO A 106 -2.39 -16.16 -9.57
N ARG A 107 -3.44 -15.49 -9.10
CA ARG A 107 -4.83 -15.70 -9.52
C ARG A 107 -5.51 -14.37 -9.76
N GLY A 108 -6.39 -14.30 -10.75
CA GLY A 108 -7.08 -13.07 -11.15
C GLY A 108 -6.26 -12.18 -12.08
N SER A 109 -6.94 -11.23 -12.73
CA SER A 109 -6.36 -10.31 -13.73
C SER A 109 -6.67 -8.84 -13.46
N GLY A 110 -7.48 -8.55 -12.42
CA GLY A 110 -7.79 -7.19 -12.00
C GLY A 110 -6.68 -6.58 -11.15
N GLY A 111 -6.79 -5.28 -10.89
CA GLY A 111 -5.87 -4.59 -10.00
C GLY A 111 -4.46 -4.41 -10.57
N PHE A 112 -3.47 -4.35 -9.69
CA PHE A 112 -2.05 -4.08 -10.01
C PHE A 112 -1.11 -4.56 -8.89
N GLY A 113 0.20 -4.51 -9.14
CA GLY A 113 1.22 -4.84 -8.14
C GLY A 113 1.09 -6.29 -7.66
N TYR A 114 1.00 -6.45 -6.34
CA TYR A 114 0.93 -7.76 -5.69
C TYR A 114 -0.50 -8.32 -5.58
N ASP A 115 -1.50 -7.66 -6.15
CA ASP A 115 -2.91 -8.10 -6.05
C ASP A 115 -3.13 -9.57 -6.49
N PRO A 116 -2.46 -10.10 -7.55
CA PRO A 116 -2.66 -11.48 -7.97
C PRO A 116 -2.20 -12.52 -6.96
N VAL A 117 -1.33 -12.14 -6.02
CA VAL A 117 -0.81 -13.04 -4.99
C VAL A 117 -1.23 -12.63 -3.58
N PHE A 118 -1.93 -11.51 -3.39
CA PHE A 118 -2.47 -11.14 -2.10
C PHE A 118 -3.85 -11.80 -1.90
N PHE A 119 -3.92 -12.83 -1.09
CA PHE A 119 -5.12 -13.59 -0.76
C PHE A 119 -5.79 -13.05 0.50
N ASP A 120 -7.09 -12.78 0.41
CA ASP A 120 -7.92 -12.45 1.57
C ASP A 120 -8.66 -13.71 2.04
N PRO A 121 -8.32 -14.28 3.22
CA PRO A 121 -8.97 -15.49 3.72
C PRO A 121 -10.45 -15.29 4.08
N THR A 122 -10.88 -14.05 4.35
CA THR A 122 -12.28 -13.73 4.65
C THR A 122 -13.13 -13.75 3.38
N LEU A 123 -12.56 -13.29 2.26
CA LEU A 123 -13.25 -13.25 0.96
C LEU A 123 -13.03 -14.51 0.12
N GLY A 124 -12.03 -15.33 0.47
CA GLY A 124 -11.72 -16.58 -0.23
C GLY A 124 -11.13 -16.40 -1.63
N CYS A 125 -10.59 -15.22 -1.94
CA CYS A 125 -10.01 -14.90 -3.25
C CYS A 125 -8.81 -13.96 -3.13
N THR A 126 -8.05 -13.83 -4.22
CA THR A 126 -6.99 -12.82 -4.30
C THR A 126 -7.58 -11.44 -4.61
N ALA A 127 -6.86 -10.38 -4.25
CA ALA A 127 -7.28 -9.01 -4.55
C ALA A 127 -7.50 -8.77 -6.06
N ALA A 128 -6.77 -9.46 -6.93
CA ALA A 128 -6.94 -9.37 -8.39
C ALA A 128 -8.18 -10.10 -8.93
N GLN A 129 -8.86 -10.89 -8.10
CA GLN A 129 -10.14 -11.53 -8.44
C GLN A 129 -11.35 -10.66 -8.05
N LEU A 130 -11.15 -9.62 -7.24
CA LEU A 130 -12.19 -8.66 -6.90
C LEU A 130 -12.37 -7.65 -8.03
N ASP A 131 -13.62 -7.22 -8.24
CA ASP A 131 -13.84 -6.02 -9.04
C ASP A 131 -13.34 -4.77 -8.29
N ALA A 132 -13.21 -3.66 -9.02
CA ALA A 132 -12.68 -2.42 -8.45
C ALA A 132 -13.55 -1.86 -7.31
N ALA A 133 -14.87 -2.03 -7.39
CA ALA A 133 -15.79 -1.51 -6.37
C ALA A 133 -15.68 -2.30 -5.07
N GLN A 134 -15.66 -3.64 -5.16
CA GLN A 134 -15.44 -4.55 -4.04
C GLN A 134 -14.09 -4.29 -3.37
N LYS A 135 -13.01 -4.21 -4.17
CA LYS A 135 -11.67 -3.91 -3.66
C LYS A 135 -11.64 -2.57 -2.91
N ASN A 136 -12.29 -1.54 -3.43
CA ASN A 136 -12.31 -0.21 -2.80
C ASN A 136 -13.05 -0.21 -1.45
N GLN A 137 -13.98 -1.12 -1.22
CA GLN A 137 -14.67 -1.25 0.07
C GLN A 137 -13.75 -1.80 1.16
N VAL A 138 -12.97 -2.84 0.84
CA VAL A 138 -12.20 -3.61 1.83
C VAL A 138 -10.72 -3.22 1.94
N SER A 139 -10.15 -2.61 0.90
CA SER A 139 -8.71 -2.38 0.82
C SER A 139 -8.15 -1.37 1.84
N HIS A 140 -6.85 -1.49 2.07
CA HIS A 140 -6.01 -0.55 2.83
C HIS A 140 -6.21 0.91 2.41
N ARG A 141 -6.29 1.18 1.10
CA ARG A 141 -6.53 2.53 0.57
C ARG A 141 -7.95 3.01 0.85
N GLY A 142 -8.95 2.14 0.70
CA GLY A 142 -10.34 2.45 1.06
C GLY A 142 -10.48 2.80 2.54
N ALA A 143 -9.83 2.02 3.42
CA ALA A 143 -9.79 2.28 4.85
C ALA A 143 -9.10 3.61 5.20
N ALA A 144 -7.93 3.87 4.61
CA ALA A 144 -7.20 5.13 4.82
C ALA A 144 -8.01 6.34 4.36
N LEU A 145 -8.66 6.26 3.19
CA LEU A 145 -9.44 7.36 2.64
C LEU A 145 -10.66 7.69 3.51
N ARG A 146 -11.41 6.68 3.96
CA ARG A 146 -12.52 6.88 4.91
C ARG A 146 -12.05 7.58 6.17
N ARG A 147 -10.90 7.15 6.73
CA ARG A 147 -10.32 7.79 7.91
C ARG A 147 -9.91 9.24 7.65
N LEU A 148 -9.31 9.53 6.50
CA LEU A 148 -8.93 10.90 6.13
C LEU A 148 -10.14 11.81 6.00
N VAL A 149 -11.22 11.34 5.36
CA VAL A 149 -12.49 12.09 5.24
C VAL A 149 -13.03 12.47 6.62
N GLU A 150 -13.00 11.54 7.59
CA GLU A 150 -13.43 11.84 8.95
C GLU A 150 -12.51 12.84 9.66
N LEU A 151 -11.20 12.80 9.43
CA LEU A 151 -10.28 13.81 9.98
C LEU A 151 -10.53 15.20 9.39
N LEU A 152 -10.83 15.29 8.08
CA LEU A 152 -11.11 16.55 7.40
C LEU A 152 -12.42 17.18 7.87
N LYS A 153 -13.44 16.39 8.18
CA LYS A 153 -14.72 16.89 8.72
C LYS A 153 -14.60 17.46 10.13
N ASN A 154 -13.64 16.97 10.91
CA ASN A 154 -13.44 17.32 12.31
C ASN A 154 -12.30 18.32 12.53
N ARG A 155 -11.81 18.96 11.46
CA ARG A 155 -10.72 19.94 11.52
C ARG A 155 -11.26 21.36 11.70
#